data_AF-A0A850MNR7-F1
#
_entry.id   AF-A0A850MNR7-F1
#
_cell.length_a   1.000
_cell.length_b   1.000
_cell.length_c   1.000
_cell.angle_alpha   90.00
_cell.angle_beta   90.00
_cell.angle_gamma   90.00
#
_symmetry.space_group_name_H-M   'P 1'
#
loop_
_entity.id
_entity.type
_entity.pdbx_description
1 polymer ?
#
loop_
_entity_poly.entity_id
_entity_poly.type
_entity_poly.pdbx_seq_one_letter_code
_entity_poly.pdbx_strand_id
1 'polypeptide(L)'
;MSQNDFRATKINSDEKETWFTRKNIIIIASIAGFIVILLILALSGVNLGEVFIQWTLNYETKFGPLGIYLAIFLISIFANLTVLFPVPYIIALSIIIFTMGINPLLLGFVAGAGAALGEVTAYYLGKGSAVLIESGTEESEKAKKMKDRINRGWAIPLMLLFAATPIPDDPLLLMLGYANYSIWKMLITYFVGKVIICLGTAYLILFAWDVPAFGFVFSLLGIDKQAIIEYESTGHYQSSINPWISFAAWVGLLMFIFLLFYVDWSKQFKKLFKRQEKDIEAKKGVEVNLISFGGKSILLQRMYRKYL
;
A
#
# COMPACT_ATOMS: atom_id res chain seq x y z
N MET A 1 -48.57 -2.59 -11.40
CA MET A 1 -47.23 -3.04 -10.98
C MET A 1 -46.93 -2.37 -9.65
N SER A 2 -46.80 -3.12 -8.56
CA SER A 2 -46.76 -2.55 -7.20
C SER A 2 -45.40 -1.91 -6.91
N GLN A 3 -45.32 -0.94 -5.99
CA GLN A 3 -44.04 -0.35 -5.54
C GLN A 3 -43.05 -1.41 -5.01
N ASN A 4 -43.56 -2.55 -4.52
CA ASN A 4 -42.76 -3.67 -4.07
C ASN A 4 -42.12 -4.45 -5.23
N ASP A 5 -42.82 -4.58 -6.37
CA ASP A 5 -42.28 -5.22 -7.57
C ASP A 5 -41.14 -4.41 -8.18
N PHE A 6 -41.24 -3.07 -8.14
CA PHE A 6 -40.21 -2.17 -8.66
C PHE A 6 -38.95 -2.16 -7.78
N ARG A 7 -39.11 -2.28 -6.46
CA ARG A 7 -37.98 -2.48 -5.53
C ARG A 7 -37.33 -3.85 -5.70
N ALA A 8 -38.12 -4.91 -5.88
CA ALA A 8 -37.60 -6.26 -6.07
C ALA A 8 -36.84 -6.42 -7.39
N THR A 9 -37.29 -5.79 -8.48
CA THR A 9 -36.54 -5.77 -9.75
C THR A 9 -35.28 -4.92 -9.68
N LYS A 10 -35.30 -3.79 -8.96
CA LYS A 10 -34.10 -2.93 -8.80
C LYS A 10 -33.02 -3.59 -7.92
N ILE A 11 -33.41 -4.30 -6.86
CA ILE A 11 -32.47 -5.07 -6.02
C ILE A 11 -31.85 -6.23 -6.82
N ASN A 12 -32.62 -6.89 -7.70
CA ASN A 12 -32.12 -7.97 -8.54
C ASN A 12 -31.23 -7.49 -9.72
N SER A 13 -31.37 -6.24 -10.18
CA SER A 13 -30.51 -5.68 -11.23
C SER A 13 -29.16 -5.19 -10.70
N ASP A 14 -29.06 -4.86 -9.41
CA ASP A 14 -27.81 -4.41 -8.77
C ASP A 14 -26.89 -5.59 -8.38
N GLU A 15 -27.36 -6.85 -8.45
CA GLU A 15 -26.62 -8.04 -7.96
C GLU A 15 -25.85 -8.82 -9.04
N LYS A 16 -25.70 -8.26 -10.25
CA LYS A 16 -24.88 -8.86 -11.32
C LYS A 16 -23.91 -7.87 -11.98
N GLU A 17 -23.29 -6.99 -11.20
CA GLU A 17 -21.98 -6.47 -11.62
C GLU A 17 -20.97 -7.62 -11.59
N THR A 18 -20.79 -8.28 -12.74
CA THR A 18 -19.70 -9.23 -12.94
C THR A 18 -18.38 -8.54 -12.60
N TRP A 19 -17.57 -9.20 -11.76
CA TRP A 19 -16.27 -8.75 -11.25
C TRP A 19 -15.29 -8.21 -12.32
N PHE A 20 -15.53 -8.49 -13.59
CA PHE A 20 -14.79 -7.97 -14.75
C PHE A 20 -15.36 -6.63 -15.26
N THR A 21 -15.44 -5.60 -14.41
CA THR A 21 -15.63 -4.23 -14.92
C THR A 21 -14.31 -3.72 -15.53
N ARG A 22 -14.37 -2.79 -16.51
CA ARG A 22 -13.17 -2.28 -17.20
C ARG A 22 -12.09 -1.75 -16.26
N LYS A 23 -12.48 -1.16 -15.12
CA LYS A 23 -11.57 -0.68 -14.07
C LYS A 23 -10.74 -1.83 -13.47
N ASN A 24 -11.37 -2.97 -13.21
CA ASN A 24 -10.72 -4.15 -12.61
C ASN A 24 -9.74 -4.81 -13.61
N ILE A 25 -10.08 -4.81 -14.90
CA ILE A 25 -9.21 -5.36 -15.96
C ILE A 25 -7.90 -4.58 -16.07
N ILE A 26 -7.93 -3.25 -16.01
CA ILE A 26 -6.71 -2.41 -16.07
C ILE A 26 -5.81 -2.70 -14.87
N ILE A 27 -6.38 -2.81 -13.67
CA ILE A 27 -5.63 -3.12 -12.45
C ILE A 27 -4.96 -4.49 -12.58
N ILE A 28 -5.70 -5.51 -12.99
CA ILE A 28 -5.18 -6.88 -13.17
C ILE A 28 -4.08 -6.91 -14.24
N ALA A 29 -4.27 -6.19 -15.35
CA ALA A 29 -3.28 -6.10 -16.42
C ALA A 29 -1.98 -5.42 -15.94
N SER A 30 -2.07 -4.37 -15.13
CA SER A 30 -0.91 -3.71 -14.53
C SER A 30 -0.16 -4.62 -13.55
N ILE A 31 -0.88 -5.38 -12.71
CA ILE A 31 -0.28 -6.40 -11.81
C ILE A 31 0.43 -7.45 -12.63
N ALA A 32 -0.25 -8.01 -13.63
CA ALA A 32 0.31 -9.06 -14.48
C ALA A 32 1.55 -8.56 -15.22
N GLY A 33 1.52 -7.33 -15.76
CA GLY A 33 2.67 -6.68 -16.40
C GLY A 33 3.85 -6.54 -15.44
N PHE A 34 3.62 -6.09 -14.21
CA PHE A 34 4.68 -5.97 -13.21
C PHE A 34 5.23 -7.34 -12.79
N ILE A 35 4.39 -8.36 -12.62
CA ILE A 35 4.82 -9.74 -12.36
C ILE A 35 5.66 -10.28 -13.51
N VAL A 36 5.30 -10.00 -14.76
CA VAL A 36 6.10 -10.40 -15.94
C VAL A 36 7.47 -9.73 -15.92
N ILE A 37 7.56 -8.44 -15.57
CA ILE A 37 8.85 -7.75 -15.41
C ILE A 37 9.69 -8.44 -14.33
N LEU A 38 9.10 -8.72 -13.16
CA LEU A 38 9.81 -9.43 -12.08
C LEU A 38 10.25 -10.84 -12.50
N LEU A 39 9.45 -11.54 -13.31
CA LEU A 39 9.78 -12.86 -13.83
C LEU A 39 10.96 -12.79 -14.80
N ILE A 40 10.98 -11.80 -15.69
CA ILE A 40 12.09 -11.57 -16.62
C ILE A 40 13.38 -11.31 -15.84
N LEU A 41 13.33 -10.49 -14.79
CA LEU A 41 14.48 -10.23 -13.91
C LEU A 41 14.98 -11.53 -13.25
N ALA A 42 14.07 -12.31 -12.64
CA ALA A 42 14.41 -13.57 -12.01
C ALA A 42 15.05 -14.56 -13.00
N LEU A 43 14.52 -14.64 -14.23
CA LEU A 43 15.08 -15.45 -15.31
C LEU A 43 16.46 -14.96 -15.78
N SER A 44 16.72 -13.65 -15.75
CA SER A 44 18.05 -13.09 -16.03
C SER A 44 19.05 -13.28 -14.89
N GLY A 45 18.64 -13.87 -13.77
CA GLY A 45 19.50 -14.06 -12.60
C GLY A 45 19.72 -12.79 -11.78
N VAL A 46 18.88 -11.76 -11.94
CA VAL A 46 19.00 -10.47 -11.25
C VAL A 46 17.70 -10.19 -10.50
N ASN A 47 17.77 -9.61 -9.31
CA ASN A 47 16.57 -9.21 -8.56
C ASN A 47 16.31 -7.70 -8.66
N LEU A 48 15.09 -7.26 -8.35
CA LEU A 48 14.71 -5.84 -8.46
C LEU A 48 15.54 -4.92 -7.55
N GLY A 49 15.91 -5.39 -6.35
CA GLY A 49 16.78 -4.66 -5.43
C GLY A 49 18.15 -4.40 -6.05
N GLU A 50 18.77 -5.44 -6.61
CA GLU A 50 20.03 -5.35 -7.33
C GLU A 50 19.96 -4.39 -8.52
N VAL A 51 18.86 -4.38 -9.30
CA VAL A 51 18.68 -3.38 -10.37
C VAL A 51 18.74 -1.96 -9.83
N PHE A 52 18.05 -1.67 -8.72
CA PHE A 52 18.08 -0.34 -8.11
C PHE A 52 19.46 0.03 -7.53
N ILE A 53 20.16 -0.95 -6.96
CA ILE A 53 21.54 -0.76 -6.48
C ILE A 53 22.45 -0.41 -7.65
N GLN A 54 22.52 -1.29 -8.65
CA GLN A 54 23.36 -1.10 -9.83
C GLN A 54 23.04 0.22 -10.55
N TRP A 55 21.77 0.61 -10.62
CA TRP A 55 21.39 1.90 -11.21
C TRP A 55 21.93 3.08 -10.40
N THR A 56 21.82 3.03 -9.07
CA THR A 56 22.37 4.04 -8.17
C THR A 56 23.89 4.15 -8.28
N LEU A 57 24.61 3.02 -8.23
CA LEU A 57 26.07 2.96 -8.36
C LEU A 57 26.54 3.48 -9.73
N ASN A 58 25.80 3.14 -10.80
CA ASN A 58 26.09 3.67 -12.14
C ASN A 58 25.92 5.19 -12.24
N TYR A 59 25.02 5.79 -11.46
CA TYR A 59 24.91 7.25 -11.39
C TYR A 59 26.02 7.86 -10.54
N GLU A 60 26.40 7.23 -9.43
CA GLU A 60 27.56 7.66 -8.64
C GLU A 60 28.83 7.71 -9.50
N THR A 61 29.14 6.62 -10.21
CA THR A 61 30.34 6.55 -11.06
C THR A 61 30.37 7.60 -12.16
N LYS A 62 29.20 8.01 -12.69
CA LYS A 62 29.10 9.01 -13.76
C LYS A 62 29.08 10.46 -13.26
N PHE A 63 28.45 10.72 -12.13
CA PHE A 63 28.17 12.08 -11.65
C PHE A 63 28.77 12.38 -10.26
N GLY A 64 29.58 11.47 -9.74
CA GLY A 64 30.12 11.52 -8.38
C GLY A 64 29.04 11.31 -7.30
N PRO A 65 29.31 11.72 -6.05
CA PRO A 65 28.38 11.53 -4.94
C PRO A 65 27.00 12.17 -5.15
N LEU A 66 26.90 13.23 -5.97
CA LEU A 66 25.63 13.86 -6.33
C LEU A 66 24.75 12.97 -7.21
N GLY A 67 25.36 12.08 -8.01
CA GLY A 67 24.66 11.11 -8.84
C GLY A 67 23.75 10.19 -8.05
N ILE A 68 24.15 9.84 -6.83
CA ILE A 68 23.38 8.98 -5.95
C ILE A 68 22.02 9.62 -5.63
N TYR A 69 22.03 10.88 -5.17
CA TYR A 69 20.80 11.64 -4.89
C TYR A 69 19.93 11.78 -6.13
N LEU A 70 20.53 12.00 -7.31
CA LEU A 70 19.79 12.05 -8.57
C LEU A 70 19.13 10.71 -8.90
N ALA A 71 19.84 9.58 -8.72
CA ALA A 71 19.26 8.26 -8.92
C ALA A 71 18.07 8.04 -7.99
N ILE A 72 18.19 8.32 -6.69
CA ILE A 72 17.10 8.21 -5.72
C ILE A 72 15.90 9.05 -6.11
N PHE A 73 16.14 10.31 -6.47
CA PHE A 73 15.09 11.21 -6.90
C PHE A 73 14.28 10.59 -8.04
N LEU A 74 14.97 10.06 -9.05
CA LEU A 74 14.33 9.42 -10.20
C LEU A 74 13.64 8.11 -9.82
N ILE A 75 14.28 7.24 -9.01
CA ILE A 75 13.64 6.00 -8.52
C ILE A 75 12.35 6.36 -7.79
N SER A 76 12.38 7.34 -6.90
CA SER A 76 11.20 7.77 -6.13
C SER A 76 10.10 8.35 -7.03
N ILE A 77 10.44 9.08 -8.09
CA ILE A 77 9.45 9.53 -9.09
C ILE A 77 8.76 8.31 -9.70
N PHE A 78 9.54 7.38 -10.29
CA PHE A 78 8.96 6.25 -11.01
C PHE A 78 8.23 5.28 -10.09
N ALA A 79 8.70 5.09 -8.86
CA ALA A 79 8.06 4.25 -7.85
C ALA A 79 6.71 4.78 -7.37
N ASN A 80 6.49 6.10 -7.41
CA ASN A 80 5.21 6.76 -7.06
C ASN A 80 4.42 7.22 -8.29
N LEU A 81 4.90 6.93 -9.52
CA LEU A 81 4.19 7.25 -10.76
C LEU A 81 3.08 6.24 -11.05
N THR A 82 3.20 5.03 -10.50
CA THR A 82 2.24 3.94 -10.68
C THR A 82 1.07 4.09 -9.73
N VAL A 83 -0.02 4.70 -10.22
CA VAL A 83 -1.34 4.97 -9.56
C VAL A 83 -2.00 3.80 -8.82
N LEU A 84 -1.43 2.60 -8.88
CA LEU A 84 -2.03 1.38 -8.33
C LEU A 84 -1.06 0.51 -7.54
N PHE A 85 0.26 0.75 -7.64
CA PHE A 85 1.27 -0.07 -6.99
C PHE A 85 2.37 0.84 -6.46
N PRO A 86 2.31 1.23 -5.18
CA PRO A 86 3.46 1.85 -4.56
C PRO A 86 4.57 0.82 -4.52
N VAL A 87 5.53 0.93 -5.44
CA VAL A 87 6.77 0.16 -5.33
C VAL A 87 7.47 0.72 -4.10
N PRO A 88 7.79 -0.08 -3.06
CA PRO A 88 8.50 0.40 -1.89
C PRO A 88 9.87 0.96 -2.29
N TYR A 89 9.91 2.27 -2.54
CA TYR A 89 11.12 3.06 -2.72
C TYR A 89 12.01 3.05 -1.46
N ILE A 90 11.49 2.48 -0.36
CA ILE A 90 12.22 2.00 0.82
C ILE A 90 13.48 1.22 0.41
N ILE A 91 13.42 0.46 -0.69
CA ILE A 91 14.56 -0.29 -1.21
C ILE A 91 15.67 0.67 -1.65
N ALA A 92 15.35 1.65 -2.50
CA ALA A 92 16.30 2.68 -2.93
C ALA A 92 16.89 3.48 -1.75
N LEU A 93 16.07 3.78 -0.74
CA LEU A 93 16.51 4.47 0.47
C LEU A 93 17.48 3.64 1.32
N SER A 94 17.22 2.34 1.48
CA SER A 94 18.03 1.47 2.34
C SER A 94 19.47 1.26 1.86
N ILE A 95 19.68 1.35 0.55
CA ILE A 95 20.94 1.06 -0.11
C ILE A 95 21.99 2.14 0.21
N ILE A 96 21.58 3.40 0.19
CA ILE A 96 22.51 4.54 0.11
C ILE A 96 23.01 5.01 1.46
N ILE A 97 22.20 4.76 2.48
CA ILE A 97 22.52 5.07 3.87
C ILE A 97 23.79 4.32 4.31
N PHE A 98 23.96 3.09 3.82
CA PHE A 98 24.96 2.16 4.35
C PHE A 98 26.12 1.85 3.43
N THR A 99 26.07 2.23 2.15
CA THR A 99 27.20 2.02 1.22
C THR A 99 28.15 3.22 1.15
N MET A 100 27.71 4.44 1.50
CA MET A 100 28.33 5.68 1.00
C MET A 100 28.44 6.85 1.99
N GLY A 101 28.13 6.64 3.28
CA GLY A 101 28.23 7.72 4.29
C GLY A 101 27.38 8.95 3.98
N ILE A 102 26.28 8.76 3.23
CA ILE A 102 25.41 9.84 2.77
C ILE A 102 24.53 10.36 3.90
N ASN A 103 24.27 11.67 3.88
CA ASN A 103 23.43 12.31 4.87
C ASN A 103 21.97 11.82 4.74
N PRO A 104 21.42 11.10 5.75
CA PRO A 104 20.06 10.55 5.70
C PRO A 104 18.97 11.63 5.61
N LEU A 105 19.27 12.86 6.08
CA LEU A 105 18.37 13.99 5.96
C LEU A 105 18.22 14.44 4.50
N LEU A 106 19.35 14.62 3.80
CA LEU A 106 19.33 15.00 2.39
C LEU A 106 18.71 13.90 1.54
N LEU A 107 19.02 12.64 1.87
CA LEU A 107 18.44 11.46 1.25
C LEU A 107 16.90 11.46 1.34
N GLY A 108 16.35 11.58 2.55
CA GLY A 108 14.90 11.58 2.77
C GLY A 108 14.22 12.79 2.12
N PHE A 109 14.88 13.95 2.09
CA PHE A 109 14.38 15.13 1.39
C PHE A 109 14.28 14.91 -0.12
N VAL A 110 15.35 14.41 -0.74
CA VAL A 110 15.42 14.17 -2.20
C VAL A 110 14.46 13.05 -2.61
N ALA A 111 14.39 11.96 -1.84
CA ALA A 111 13.42 10.90 -2.08
C ALA A 111 11.97 11.42 -1.94
N GLY A 112 11.68 12.24 -0.92
CA GLY A 112 10.38 12.85 -0.73
C GLY A 112 10.01 13.82 -1.86
N ALA A 113 10.98 14.57 -2.38
CA ALA A 113 10.80 15.42 -3.56
C ALA A 113 10.40 14.60 -4.79
N GLY A 114 11.15 13.52 -5.06
CA GLY A 114 10.86 12.64 -6.18
C GLY A 114 9.50 11.96 -6.04
N ALA A 115 9.19 11.43 -4.85
CA ALA A 115 7.92 10.79 -4.56
C ALA A 115 6.74 11.75 -4.78
N ALA A 116 6.79 12.96 -4.24
CA ALA A 116 5.73 13.96 -4.44
C ALA A 116 5.51 14.37 -5.90
N LEU A 117 6.56 14.34 -6.73
CA LEU A 117 6.44 14.56 -8.17
C LEU A 117 5.81 13.37 -8.89
N GLY A 118 6.09 12.13 -8.47
CA GLY A 118 5.42 10.93 -8.99
C GLY A 118 3.90 10.99 -8.84
N GLU A 119 3.43 11.47 -7.69
CA GLU A 119 2.01 11.59 -7.32
C GLU A 119 1.20 12.57 -8.19
N VAL A 120 1.89 13.47 -8.89
CA VAL A 120 1.24 14.40 -9.83
C VAL A 120 0.49 13.63 -10.93
N THR A 121 0.95 12.44 -11.28
CA THR A 121 0.29 11.59 -12.29
C THR A 121 -1.10 11.12 -11.86
N ALA A 122 -1.27 10.63 -10.64
CA ALA A 122 -2.57 10.26 -10.08
C ALA A 122 -3.53 11.46 -10.03
N TYR A 123 -3.04 12.63 -9.63
CA TYR A 123 -3.83 13.86 -9.64
C TYR A 123 -4.34 14.20 -11.06
N TYR A 124 -3.48 14.16 -12.08
CA TYR A 124 -3.90 14.47 -13.45
C TYR A 124 -4.79 13.40 -14.07
N LEU A 125 -4.61 12.12 -13.71
CA LEU A 125 -5.51 11.05 -14.13
C LEU A 125 -6.93 11.28 -13.60
N GLY A 126 -7.06 11.68 -12.33
CA GLY A 126 -8.35 12.05 -11.75
C GLY A 126 -8.95 13.31 -12.38
N LYS A 127 -8.11 14.29 -12.70
CA LYS A 127 -8.54 15.52 -13.40
C LYS A 127 -9.02 15.22 -14.81
N GLY A 128 -8.35 14.33 -15.53
CA GLY A 128 -8.75 13.86 -16.86
C GLY A 128 -10.06 13.08 -16.84
N SER A 129 -10.28 12.25 -15.82
CA SER A 129 -11.53 11.49 -15.68
C SER A 129 -12.75 12.38 -15.42
N ALA A 130 -12.58 13.57 -14.86
CA ALA A 130 -13.68 14.51 -14.64
C ALA A 130 -14.37 14.98 -15.93
N VAL A 131 -13.66 14.95 -17.07
CA VAL A 131 -14.21 15.34 -18.37
C VAL A 131 -15.13 14.25 -18.94
N LEU A 132 -14.98 13.01 -18.48
CA LEU A 132 -15.70 11.84 -19.01
C LEU A 132 -17.03 11.55 -18.29
N ILE A 133 -17.36 12.30 -17.24
CA ILE A 133 -18.51 11.99 -16.37
C ILE A 133 -19.66 12.97 -16.60
N GLU A 134 -20.82 12.43 -16.95
CA GLU A 134 -22.06 13.19 -17.15
C GLU A 134 -22.60 13.76 -15.83
N SER A 135 -23.14 14.98 -15.93
CA SER A 135 -23.80 15.66 -14.82
C SER A 135 -25.01 14.89 -14.33
N GLY A 136 -25.08 14.60 -13.02
CA GLY A 136 -26.21 13.90 -12.39
C GLY A 136 -25.95 12.44 -12.00
N THR A 137 -24.74 11.93 -12.26
CA THR A 137 -24.28 10.61 -11.78
C THR A 137 -23.87 10.63 -10.30
N GLU A 138 -23.86 9.46 -9.65
CA GLU A 138 -23.42 9.30 -8.26
C GLU A 138 -21.95 9.75 -8.06
N GLU A 139 -21.10 9.55 -9.07
CA GLU A 139 -19.70 10.02 -9.08
C GLU A 139 -19.62 11.56 -9.08
N SER A 140 -20.49 12.25 -9.85
CA SER A 140 -20.61 13.71 -9.83
C SER A 140 -21.07 14.25 -8.46
N GLU A 141 -22.00 13.59 -7.78
CA GLU A 141 -22.42 13.98 -6.43
C GLU A 141 -21.35 13.76 -5.37
N LYS A 142 -20.63 12.62 -5.41
CA LYS A 142 -19.49 12.33 -4.51
C LYS A 142 -18.43 13.42 -4.62
N ALA A 143 -18.15 13.88 -5.82
CA ALA A 143 -17.20 14.94 -6.06
C ALA A 143 -17.66 16.32 -5.60
N LYS A 144 -18.95 16.67 -5.74
CA LYS A 144 -19.50 17.89 -5.14
C LYS A 144 -19.33 17.88 -3.62
N LYS A 145 -19.68 16.76 -2.97
CA LYS A 145 -19.46 16.58 -1.52
C LYS A 145 -17.99 16.68 -1.12
N MET A 146 -17.08 16.18 -1.95
CA MET A 146 -15.64 16.31 -1.72
C MET A 146 -15.18 17.77 -1.86
N LYS A 147 -15.61 18.49 -2.92
CA LYS A 147 -15.39 19.94 -3.05
C LYS A 147 -15.87 20.69 -1.82
N ASP A 148 -17.04 20.35 -1.28
CA ASP A 148 -17.57 20.99 -0.07
C ASP A 148 -16.75 20.64 1.20
N ARG A 149 -16.17 19.44 1.30
CA ARG A 149 -15.25 19.09 2.40
C ARG A 149 -13.90 19.79 2.27
N ILE A 150 -13.38 19.89 1.05
CA ILE A 150 -12.17 20.62 0.72
C ILE A 150 -12.33 22.11 1.06
N ASN A 151 -13.46 22.71 0.69
CA ASN A 151 -13.78 24.11 0.97
C ASN A 151 -13.95 24.40 2.48
N ARG A 152 -14.27 23.38 3.29
CA ARG A 152 -14.34 23.47 4.75
C ARG A 152 -12.98 23.37 5.46
N GLY A 153 -11.87 23.37 4.73
CA GLY A 153 -10.51 23.42 5.30
C GLY A 153 -9.88 22.07 5.65
N TRP A 154 -10.59 20.95 5.46
CA TRP A 154 -10.07 19.61 5.81
C TRP A 154 -9.12 19.00 4.78
N ALA A 155 -8.96 19.62 3.61
CA ALA A 155 -8.12 19.09 2.53
C ALA A 155 -6.66 18.93 2.97
N ILE A 156 -6.06 19.97 3.54
CA ILE A 156 -4.62 19.98 3.87
C ILE A 156 -4.28 18.96 4.97
N PRO A 157 -4.98 18.92 6.12
CA PRO A 157 -4.70 17.91 7.15
C PRO A 157 -4.86 16.48 6.64
N LEU A 158 -5.89 16.22 5.82
CA LEU A 158 -6.12 14.88 5.28
C LEU A 158 -5.04 14.47 4.28
N MET A 159 -4.67 15.35 3.36
CA MET A 159 -3.57 15.12 2.42
C MET A 159 -2.26 14.86 3.17
N LEU A 160 -1.96 15.66 4.19
CA LEU A 160 -0.73 15.50 4.96
C LEU A 160 -0.71 14.17 5.72
N LEU A 161 -1.83 13.78 6.32
CA LEU A 161 -1.94 12.49 7.01
C LEU A 161 -1.71 11.31 6.07
N PHE A 162 -2.33 11.34 4.89
CA PHE A 162 -2.16 10.28 3.89
C PHE A 162 -0.73 10.26 3.34
N ALA A 163 -0.19 11.42 2.94
CA ALA A 163 1.16 11.50 2.39
C ALA A 163 2.29 11.17 3.40
N ALA A 164 2.06 11.43 4.69
CA ALA A 164 3.02 11.14 5.76
C ALA A 164 2.89 9.72 6.34
N THR A 165 1.99 8.89 5.81
CA THR A 165 1.79 7.51 6.26
C THR A 165 2.02 6.53 5.10
N PRO A 166 2.36 5.26 5.36
CA PRO A 166 2.50 4.24 4.32
C PRO A 166 1.13 3.75 3.78
N ILE A 167 0.10 4.58 3.87
CA ILE A 167 -1.25 4.27 3.41
C ILE A 167 -1.35 4.70 1.95
N PRO A 168 -1.96 3.89 1.05
CA PRO A 168 -2.16 4.31 -0.33
C PRO A 168 -3.04 5.57 -0.42
N ASP A 169 -2.48 6.57 -1.05
CA ASP A 169 -3.00 7.93 -1.21
C ASP A 169 -3.50 8.23 -2.64
N ASP A 170 -3.27 7.31 -3.59
CA ASP A 170 -3.77 7.38 -4.97
C ASP A 170 -5.28 7.68 -5.07
N PRO A 171 -6.19 7.03 -4.31
CA PRO A 171 -7.62 7.31 -4.42
C PRO A 171 -7.96 8.75 -4.00
N LEU A 172 -7.23 9.28 -3.01
CA LEU A 172 -7.39 10.65 -2.55
C LEU A 172 -6.93 11.63 -3.64
N LEU A 173 -5.78 11.36 -4.28
CA LEU A 173 -5.25 12.17 -5.38
C LEU A 173 -6.15 12.18 -6.61
N LEU A 174 -6.69 11.02 -6.99
CA LEU A 174 -7.68 10.90 -8.07
C LEU A 174 -8.91 11.76 -7.76
N MET A 175 -9.41 11.70 -6.52
CA MET A 175 -10.54 12.52 -6.08
C MET A 175 -10.22 14.02 -6.06
N LEU A 176 -9.01 14.42 -5.63
CA LEU A 176 -8.55 15.81 -5.63
C LEU A 176 -8.40 16.36 -7.05
N GLY A 177 -7.86 15.55 -7.95
CA GLY A 177 -7.77 15.81 -9.38
C GLY A 177 -9.14 16.03 -9.99
N TYR A 178 -10.06 15.11 -9.72
CA TYR A 178 -11.46 15.23 -10.16
C TYR A 178 -12.11 16.52 -9.64
N ALA A 179 -11.87 16.85 -8.36
CA ALA A 179 -12.38 18.06 -7.74
C ALA A 179 -11.72 19.35 -8.26
N ASN A 180 -10.72 19.24 -9.15
CA ASN A 180 -9.90 20.36 -9.65
C ASN A 180 -9.32 21.20 -8.52
N TYR A 181 -8.80 20.52 -7.49
CA TYR A 181 -8.12 21.19 -6.38
C TYR A 181 -6.85 21.93 -6.86
N SER A 182 -6.32 22.85 -6.08
CA SER A 182 -5.09 23.55 -6.49
C SER A 182 -3.91 22.59 -6.48
N ILE A 183 -3.31 22.33 -7.66
CA ILE A 183 -2.15 21.45 -7.79
C ILE A 183 -0.98 21.90 -6.91
N TRP A 184 -0.75 23.21 -6.76
CA TRP A 184 0.33 23.73 -5.92
C TRP A 184 0.11 23.43 -4.44
N LYS A 185 -1.14 23.54 -3.96
CA LYS A 185 -1.48 23.18 -2.57
C LYS A 185 -1.32 21.68 -2.34
N MET A 186 -1.75 20.85 -3.29
CA MET A 186 -1.54 19.41 -3.24
C MET A 186 -0.05 19.09 -3.22
N LEU A 187 0.73 19.59 -4.18
CA LEU A 187 2.14 19.29 -4.34
C LEU A 187 2.96 19.70 -3.11
N ILE A 188 2.73 20.89 -2.55
CA ILE A 188 3.43 21.33 -1.33
C ILE A 188 3.06 20.44 -0.14
N THR A 189 1.77 20.10 0.01
CA THR A 189 1.32 19.28 1.14
C THR A 189 1.88 17.85 1.04
N TYR A 190 1.83 17.26 -0.15
CA TYR A 190 2.39 15.94 -0.43
C TYR A 190 3.91 15.95 -0.32
N PHE A 191 4.58 16.99 -0.77
CA PHE A 191 6.02 17.15 -0.59
C PHE A 191 6.41 17.08 0.89
N VAL A 192 5.74 17.85 1.76
CA VAL A 192 6.00 17.81 3.20
C VAL A 192 5.72 16.41 3.77
N GLY A 193 4.58 15.80 3.44
CA GLY A 193 4.22 14.47 3.92
C GLY A 193 5.20 13.39 3.47
N LYS A 194 5.53 13.36 2.17
CA LYS A 194 6.48 12.40 1.59
C LYS A 194 7.88 12.58 2.16
N VAL A 195 8.34 13.81 2.40
CA VAL A 195 9.61 14.05 3.11
C VAL A 195 9.58 13.49 4.53
N ILE A 196 8.49 13.68 5.29
CA ILE A 196 8.35 13.13 6.65
C ILE A 196 8.48 11.60 6.64
N ILE A 197 7.71 10.90 5.80
CA ILE A 197 7.76 9.43 5.75
C ILE A 197 9.08 8.92 5.18
N CYS A 198 9.68 9.59 4.19
CA CYS A 198 10.99 9.22 3.64
C CYS A 198 12.11 9.38 4.68
N LEU A 199 12.10 10.49 5.43
CA LEU A 199 13.04 10.70 6.53
C LEU A 199 12.83 9.66 7.63
N GLY A 200 11.59 9.46 8.08
CA GLY A 200 11.25 8.46 9.10
C GLY A 200 11.70 7.06 8.67
N THR A 201 11.51 6.71 7.41
CA THR A 201 11.95 5.43 6.83
C THR A 201 13.48 5.33 6.77
N ALA A 202 14.18 6.39 6.34
CA ALA A 202 15.64 6.41 6.31
C ALA A 202 16.24 6.17 7.70
N TYR A 203 15.75 6.88 8.72
CA TYR A 203 16.19 6.67 10.09
C TYR A 203 15.76 5.30 10.64
N LEU A 204 14.58 4.80 10.29
CA LEU A 204 14.15 3.46 10.68
C LEU A 204 15.11 2.40 10.14
N ILE A 205 15.51 2.51 8.87
CA ILE A 205 16.48 1.61 8.25
C ILE A 205 17.83 1.71 8.99
N LEU A 206 18.28 2.92 9.34
CA LEU A 206 19.49 3.13 10.16
C LEU A 206 19.46 2.35 11.47
N PHE A 207 18.37 2.46 12.23
CA PHE A 207 18.24 1.79 13.53
C PHE A 207 17.98 0.29 13.41
N ALA A 208 17.32 -0.14 12.34
CA ALA A 208 16.87 -1.51 12.15
C ALA A 208 17.89 -2.41 11.45
N TRP A 209 18.99 -1.85 10.91
CA TRP A 209 19.96 -2.57 10.09
C TRP A 209 20.60 -3.79 10.76
N ASP A 210 20.81 -3.72 12.07
CA ASP A 210 21.42 -4.80 12.86
C ASP A 210 20.38 -5.71 13.52
N VAL A 211 19.08 -5.45 13.29
CA VAL A 211 18.00 -6.30 13.78
C VAL A 211 17.79 -7.46 12.80
N PRO A 212 17.97 -8.74 13.22
CA PRO A 212 17.90 -9.88 12.31
C PRO A 212 16.59 -10.00 11.54
N ALA A 213 15.46 -9.63 12.17
CA ALA A 213 14.15 -9.64 11.53
C ALA A 213 14.07 -8.69 10.33
N PHE A 214 14.69 -7.51 10.42
CA PHE A 214 14.73 -6.56 9.31
C PHE A 214 15.71 -7.00 8.23
N GLY A 215 16.84 -7.61 8.59
CA GLY A 215 17.76 -8.24 7.63
C GLY A 215 17.06 -9.30 6.76
N PHE A 216 16.19 -10.12 7.35
CA PHE A 216 15.36 -11.07 6.60
C PHE A 216 14.38 -10.37 5.65
N VAL A 217 13.70 -9.30 6.10
CA VAL A 217 12.80 -8.53 5.22
C VAL A 217 13.57 -7.89 4.06
N PHE A 218 14.75 -7.33 4.32
CA PHE A 218 15.60 -6.74 3.29
C PHE A 218 16.06 -7.78 2.26
N SER A 219 16.42 -9.00 2.69
CA SER A 219 16.79 -10.06 1.76
C SER A 219 15.62 -10.51 0.88
N LEU A 220 14.40 -10.55 1.42
CA LEU A 220 13.18 -10.78 0.62
C LEU A 220 12.97 -9.70 -0.45
N LEU A 221 13.35 -8.45 -0.15
CA LEU A 221 13.28 -7.35 -1.12
C LEU A 221 14.45 -7.34 -2.13
N GLY A 222 15.43 -8.26 -1.98
CA GLY A 222 16.61 -8.35 -2.83
C GLY A 222 17.78 -7.46 -2.38
N ILE A 223 17.74 -6.96 -1.14
CA ILE A 223 18.81 -6.16 -0.55
C ILE A 223 19.74 -7.09 0.23
N ASP A 224 20.93 -7.29 -0.30
CA ASP A 224 21.97 -8.10 0.33
C ASP A 224 22.90 -7.23 1.19
N LYS A 225 22.77 -7.34 2.52
CA LYS A 225 23.60 -6.63 3.49
C LYS A 225 25.08 -6.98 3.35
N GLN A 226 25.41 -8.25 3.07
CA GLN A 226 26.82 -8.68 2.93
C GLN A 226 27.42 -8.11 1.65
N ALA A 227 26.69 -8.17 0.53
CA ALA A 227 27.14 -7.58 -0.73
C ALA A 227 27.34 -6.06 -0.64
N ILE A 228 26.52 -5.36 0.15
CA ILE A 228 26.67 -3.92 0.42
C ILE A 228 28.00 -3.64 1.16
N ILE A 229 28.31 -4.42 2.19
CA ILE A 229 29.56 -4.27 2.95
C ILE A 229 30.78 -4.64 2.10
N GLU A 230 30.67 -5.71 1.31
CA GLU A 230 31.74 -6.16 0.41
C GLU A 230 32.00 -5.12 -0.69
N TYR A 231 30.97 -4.44 -1.19
CA TYR A 231 31.11 -3.37 -2.16
C TYR A 231 32.02 -2.23 -1.67
N GLU A 232 31.94 -1.83 -0.40
CA GLU A 232 32.82 -0.79 0.15
C GLU A 232 34.31 -1.16 0.05
N SER A 233 34.62 -2.45 0.15
CA SER A 233 35.99 -2.95 0.08
C SER A 233 36.46 -3.32 -1.33
N THR A 234 35.55 -3.76 -2.21
CA THR A 234 35.88 -4.34 -3.52
C THR A 234 35.52 -3.45 -4.70
N GLY A 235 34.62 -2.49 -4.53
CA GLY A 235 34.06 -1.68 -5.61
C GLY A 235 33.13 -2.44 -6.57
N HIS A 236 32.82 -3.71 -6.29
CA HIS A 236 31.97 -4.55 -7.14
C HIS A 236 30.79 -5.09 -6.35
N TYR A 237 29.57 -4.69 -6.75
CA TYR A 237 28.35 -5.20 -6.12
C TYR A 237 27.92 -6.49 -6.82
N GLN A 238 27.80 -7.57 -6.06
CA GLN A 238 27.24 -8.84 -6.53
C GLN A 238 26.34 -9.41 -5.44
N SER A 239 25.05 -9.53 -5.72
CA SER A 239 24.10 -10.10 -4.74
C SER A 239 24.27 -11.62 -4.65
N SER A 240 24.29 -12.15 -3.43
CA SER A 240 24.24 -13.60 -3.17
C SER A 240 22.80 -14.13 -3.05
N ILE A 241 21.81 -13.22 -3.03
CA ILE A 241 20.40 -13.56 -2.88
C ILE A 241 19.90 -14.25 -4.15
N ASN A 242 19.28 -15.43 -3.99
CA ASN A 242 18.62 -16.10 -5.10
C ASN A 242 17.46 -15.22 -5.64
N PRO A 243 17.48 -14.80 -6.91
CA PRO A 243 16.47 -13.91 -7.49
C PRO A 243 15.04 -14.43 -7.41
N TRP A 244 14.85 -15.76 -7.39
CA TRP A 244 13.55 -16.39 -7.27
C TRP A 244 12.91 -16.17 -5.89
N ILE A 245 13.71 -16.03 -4.83
CA ILE A 245 13.21 -15.71 -3.49
C ILE A 245 12.62 -14.30 -3.51
N SER A 246 13.34 -13.32 -4.07
CA SER A 246 12.85 -11.96 -4.18
C SER A 246 11.63 -11.88 -5.09
N PHE A 247 11.62 -12.60 -6.22
CA PHE A 247 10.44 -12.71 -7.09
C PHE A 247 9.22 -13.21 -6.32
N ALA A 248 9.34 -14.33 -5.60
CA ALA A 248 8.25 -14.90 -4.81
C ALA A 248 7.77 -13.94 -3.70
N ALA A 249 8.70 -13.24 -3.04
CA ALA A 249 8.38 -12.25 -2.02
C ALA A 249 7.59 -11.07 -2.60
N TRP A 250 8.00 -10.54 -3.75
CA TRP A 250 7.29 -9.47 -4.44
C TRP A 250 5.90 -9.88 -4.91
N VAL A 251 5.78 -11.05 -5.53
CA VAL A 251 4.47 -11.60 -5.93
C VAL A 251 3.58 -11.81 -4.70
N GLY A 252 4.14 -12.35 -3.61
CA GLY A 252 3.45 -12.50 -2.32
C GLY A 252 2.97 -11.18 -1.75
N LEU A 253 3.80 -10.14 -1.78
CA LEU A 253 3.45 -8.78 -1.33
C LEU A 253 2.32 -8.19 -2.19
N LEU A 254 2.39 -8.32 -3.51
CA LEU A 254 1.34 -7.86 -4.42
C LEU A 254 0.02 -8.59 -4.17
N MET A 255 0.06 -9.91 -3.99
CA MET A 255 -1.13 -10.70 -3.64
C MET A 255 -1.69 -10.28 -2.28
N PHE A 256 -0.84 -10.02 -1.29
CA PHE A 256 -1.27 -9.55 0.03
C PHE A 256 -1.94 -8.17 -0.04
N ILE A 257 -1.33 -7.21 -0.72
CA ILE A 257 -1.92 -5.87 -0.95
C ILE A 257 -3.24 -6.00 -1.70
N PHE A 258 -3.29 -6.83 -2.74
CA PHE A 258 -4.52 -7.11 -3.48
C PHE A 258 -5.61 -7.67 -2.56
N LEU A 259 -5.29 -8.66 -1.71
CA LEU A 259 -6.24 -9.18 -0.73
C LEU A 259 -6.72 -8.11 0.25
N LEU A 260 -5.82 -7.24 0.74
CA LEU A 260 -6.16 -6.21 1.71
C LEU A 260 -7.15 -5.18 1.13
N PHE A 261 -6.92 -4.69 -0.08
CA PHE A 261 -7.74 -3.62 -0.67
C PHE A 261 -8.96 -4.12 -1.43
N TYR A 262 -8.91 -5.33 -1.99
CA TYR A 262 -9.94 -5.82 -2.91
C TYR A 262 -10.93 -6.80 -2.27
N VAL A 263 -10.55 -7.45 -1.17
CA VAL A 263 -11.49 -8.30 -0.42
C VAL A 263 -12.41 -7.41 0.41
N ASP A 264 -13.71 -7.60 0.28
CA ASP A 264 -14.69 -6.98 1.17
C ASP A 264 -14.60 -7.59 2.57
N TRP A 265 -13.69 -7.04 3.37
CA TRP A 265 -13.48 -7.45 4.76
C TRP A 265 -14.73 -7.28 5.61
N SER A 266 -15.64 -6.34 5.30
CA SER A 266 -16.91 -6.19 6.04
C SER A 266 -17.77 -7.45 5.92
N LYS A 267 -17.87 -8.00 4.70
CA LYS A 267 -18.59 -9.26 4.46
C LYS A 267 -17.88 -10.46 5.10
N GLN A 268 -16.55 -10.52 5.04
CA GLN A 268 -15.79 -11.63 5.62
C GLN A 268 -15.84 -11.63 7.15
N PHE A 269 -15.67 -10.46 7.79
CA PHE A 269 -15.80 -10.32 9.23
C PHE A 269 -17.20 -10.69 9.69
N LYS A 270 -18.26 -10.23 9.01
CA LYS A 270 -19.65 -10.64 9.33
C LYS A 270 -19.83 -12.16 9.26
N LYS A 271 -19.24 -12.83 8.27
CA LYS A 271 -19.31 -14.29 8.13
C LYS A 271 -18.55 -15.01 9.27
N LEU A 272 -17.39 -14.49 9.65
CA LEU A 272 -16.57 -15.02 10.75
C LEU A 272 -17.26 -14.84 12.11
N PHE A 273 -17.78 -13.65 12.40
CA PHE A 273 -18.51 -13.38 13.64
C PHE A 273 -19.78 -14.24 13.75
N LYS A 274 -20.52 -14.42 12.64
CA LYS A 274 -21.71 -15.28 12.60
C LYS A 274 -21.37 -16.77 12.79
N ARG A 275 -20.17 -17.20 12.40
CA ARG A 275 -19.67 -18.57 12.63
C ARG A 275 -19.27 -18.75 14.10
N GLN A 276 -18.57 -17.78 14.69
CA GLN A 276 -18.24 -17.81 16.11
C GLN A 276 -19.48 -17.80 17.00
N GLU A 277 -20.50 -17.01 16.66
CA GLU A 277 -21.77 -16.97 17.39
C GLU A 277 -22.46 -18.34 17.38
N LYS A 278 -22.52 -19.01 16.21
CA LYS A 278 -23.02 -20.38 16.09
C LYS A 278 -22.19 -21.41 16.86
N ASP A 279 -20.86 -21.29 16.87
CA ASP A 279 -19.99 -22.20 17.62
C ASP A 279 -20.14 -22.01 19.15
N ILE A 280 -20.39 -20.77 19.60
CA ILE A 280 -20.69 -20.45 21.00
C ILE A 280 -22.07 -20.99 21.39
N GLU A 281 -23.09 -20.82 20.55
CA GLU A 281 -24.43 -21.40 20.77
C GLU A 281 -24.40 -22.92 20.78
N ALA A 282 -23.64 -23.55 19.89
CA ALA A 282 -23.44 -24.99 19.87
C ALA A 282 -22.74 -25.49 21.15
N LYS A 283 -21.69 -24.80 21.61
CA LYS A 283 -21.03 -25.13 22.89
C LYS A 283 -21.93 -24.93 24.10
N LYS A 284 -22.73 -23.86 24.14
CA LYS A 284 -23.75 -23.65 25.19
C LYS A 284 -24.83 -24.72 25.14
N GLY A 285 -25.30 -25.11 23.96
CA GLY A 285 -26.28 -26.19 23.80
C GLY A 285 -25.72 -27.56 24.25
N VAL A 286 -24.43 -27.80 24.04
CA VAL A 286 -23.73 -29.00 24.52
C VAL A 286 -23.52 -28.96 26.04
N GLU A 287 -23.13 -27.82 26.63
CA GLU A 287 -23.03 -27.66 28.10
C GLU A 287 -24.40 -27.79 28.78
N VAL A 288 -25.46 -27.20 28.23
CA VAL A 288 -26.83 -27.32 28.76
C VAL A 288 -27.32 -28.77 28.68
N ASN A 289 -27.04 -29.49 27.59
CA ASN A 289 -27.37 -30.91 27.47
C ASN A 289 -26.52 -31.81 28.39
N LEU A 290 -25.26 -31.47 28.65
CA LEU A 290 -24.41 -32.16 29.63
C LEU A 290 -24.87 -31.91 31.07
N ILE A 291 -25.34 -30.70 31.38
CA ILE A 291 -25.94 -30.35 32.68
C ILE A 291 -27.31 -31.02 32.85
N SER A 292 -28.07 -31.24 31.77
CA SER A 292 -29.34 -31.98 31.83
C SER A 292 -29.16 -33.51 31.88
N PHE A 293 -28.03 -34.04 31.40
CA PHE A 293 -27.67 -35.46 31.53
C PHE A 293 -26.97 -35.79 32.85
N GLY A 294 -26.32 -34.82 33.50
CA GLY A 294 -25.71 -34.95 34.82
C GLY A 294 -26.56 -34.25 35.88
N GLY A 295 -27.54 -34.97 36.46
CA GLY A 295 -28.43 -34.41 37.47
C GLY A 295 -27.71 -33.68 38.60
N LYS A 296 -27.80 -32.33 38.60
CA LYS A 296 -27.99 -31.43 39.77
C LYS A 296 -27.80 -29.96 39.35
N SER A 297 -28.83 -29.37 38.76
CA SER A 297 -28.91 -27.94 38.40
C SER A 297 -29.50 -27.08 39.53
N ILE A 298 -28.88 -27.03 40.73
CA ILE A 298 -29.40 -26.21 41.85
C ILE A 298 -28.39 -25.16 42.36
N LEU A 299 -27.10 -25.24 42.03
CA LEU A 299 -26.09 -24.34 42.62
C LEU A 299 -25.77 -23.08 41.80
N LEU A 300 -25.90 -23.11 40.46
CA LEU A 300 -25.49 -21.96 39.62
C LEU A 300 -26.53 -20.83 39.55
N GLN A 301 -27.82 -21.10 39.78
CA GLN A 301 -28.84 -20.03 39.82
C GLN A 301 -28.75 -19.15 41.08
N ARG A 302 -28.07 -19.58 42.14
CA ARG A 302 -27.88 -18.77 43.36
C ARG A 302 -26.74 -17.75 43.25
N MET A 303 -25.75 -17.94 42.37
CA MET A 303 -24.64 -16.99 42.23
C MET A 303 -24.98 -15.76 41.38
N TYR A 304 -25.96 -15.83 40.48
CA TYR A 304 -26.28 -14.74 39.56
C TYR A 304 -27.14 -13.61 40.18
N ARG A 305 -27.68 -13.80 41.39
CA ARG A 305 -28.59 -12.84 42.03
C ARG A 305 -27.87 -11.84 42.97
N LYS A 306 -26.54 -11.80 42.98
CA LYS A 306 -25.73 -10.94 43.87
C LYS A 306 -24.97 -9.81 43.15
N TYR A 307 -25.13 -9.65 41.83
CA TYR A 307 -24.36 -8.71 41.00
C TYR A 307 -25.20 -7.90 39.98
N LEU A 308 -26.51 -7.82 40.17
CA LEU A 308 -27.39 -6.81 39.57
C LEU A 308 -28.03 -6.01 40.70
#